data_AF-A0A7V3KAP1-F1
#
_entry.id   AF-A0A7V3KAP1-F1
#
_cell.length_a   1.000
_cell.length_b   1.000
_cell.length_c   1.000
_cell.angle_alpha   90.00
_cell.angle_beta   90.00
_cell.angle_gamma   90.00
#
_symmetry.space_group_name_H-M   'P 1'
#
loop_
_entity.id
_entity.type
_entity.pdbx_description
1 polymer ?
#
loop_
_entity_poly.entity_id
_entity_poly.type
_entity_poly.pdbx_seq_one_letter_code
_entity_poly.pdbx_strand_id
1 'polypeptide(L)'
;MKSYPGEDKVKRLLLNHQWDDAKRLLEEVFTVSDTSGALNDLALICSRTGEWKRALELMELAMKKPDRDIRTDVNYFYISELSGLNRSRGEDARSRVLELKVGDESYEPKLSIVMRTFNRGALIKEAIRSVFEQSFKDWELIIVNDGGDKDVEKTLESIWDRRMVYAYARHSGPAGSFNVGLRLARGAMLGFLDDDDYVYPDHWARLMSHMERHPESNAVYSDINLVWLDLKTGRIKRIKSHQAGEFKREKLWTGFYLMNLLTMVIRRECLKRMPGFLEGLRSAVDWEFMLALSHYINFDYISKPAGELRYWEGLSQVGKRSVIDRNHQRNLVLYYHGITPFYRFTLGKNTLDEKFLQLLDRLLQKYPELMRGLEMRKLLNEHPYSVFYQLGSELLKQGNKQEARQCLHCARVLAPKEIKVLIKLLWSYLG
;
A
#
# COMPACT_ATOMS: atom_id res chain seq x y z
N MET A 1 16.64 -30.72 0.88
CA MET A 1 17.09 -29.39 0.40
C MET A 1 18.58 -29.47 0.13
N LYS A 2 19.08 -29.01 -1.02
CA LYS A 2 20.53 -28.90 -1.24
C LYS A 2 20.97 -27.52 -0.73
N SER A 3 21.74 -27.50 0.34
CA SER A 3 22.41 -26.31 0.82
C SER A 3 23.44 -25.84 -0.20
N TYR A 4 23.58 -24.54 -0.41
CA TYR A 4 24.69 -24.01 -1.20
C TYR A 4 25.87 -23.60 -0.30
N PRO A 5 27.13 -23.67 -0.78
CA PRO A 5 28.29 -23.25 -0.01
C PRO A 5 28.11 -21.82 0.52
N GLY A 6 28.23 -21.61 1.83
CA GLY A 6 28.10 -20.28 2.43
C GLY A 6 26.68 -19.80 2.73
N GLU A 7 25.64 -20.62 2.51
CA GLU A 7 24.23 -20.27 2.79
C GLU A 7 24.00 -19.76 4.22
N ASP A 8 24.60 -20.39 5.23
CA ASP A 8 24.47 -19.94 6.63
C ASP A 8 25.11 -18.57 6.88
N LYS A 9 26.17 -18.25 6.14
CA LYS A 9 26.85 -16.95 6.22
C LYS A 9 26.02 -15.87 5.52
N VAL A 10 25.47 -16.17 4.34
CA VAL A 10 24.52 -15.28 3.64
C VAL A 10 23.29 -15.02 4.51
N LYS A 11 22.68 -16.05 5.09
CA LYS A 11 21.55 -15.92 6.01
C LYS A 11 21.86 -15.03 7.21
N ARG A 12 23.04 -15.15 7.82
CA ARG A 12 23.47 -14.26 8.92
C ARG A 12 23.63 -12.81 8.46
N LEU A 13 24.25 -12.58 7.30
CA LEU A 13 24.41 -11.24 6.74
C LEU A 13 23.04 -10.60 6.44
N LEU A 14 22.12 -11.39 5.88
CA LEU A 14 20.73 -10.98 5.64
C LEU A 14 19.99 -10.63 6.93
N LEU A 15 20.10 -11.48 7.96
CA LEU A 15 19.48 -11.23 9.28
C LEU A 15 20.02 -9.97 9.95
N ASN A 16 21.28 -9.62 9.69
CA ASN A 16 21.92 -8.41 10.21
C ASN A 16 21.77 -7.18 9.29
N HIS A 17 20.94 -7.26 8.24
CA HIS A 17 20.74 -6.19 7.25
C HIS A 17 22.03 -5.76 6.52
N GLN A 18 23.02 -6.64 6.39
CA GLN A 18 24.28 -6.42 5.68
C GLN A 18 24.13 -6.79 4.20
N TRP A 19 23.32 -6.04 3.47
CA TRP A 19 22.91 -6.38 2.09
C TRP A 19 24.07 -6.41 1.10
N ASP A 20 25.00 -5.46 1.17
CA ASP A 20 26.15 -5.38 0.26
C ASP A 20 27.16 -6.51 0.47
N ASP A 21 27.38 -6.90 1.73
CA ASP A 21 28.24 -8.03 2.09
C ASP A 21 27.61 -9.35 1.65
N ALA A 22 26.29 -9.50 1.85
CA ALA A 22 25.55 -10.66 1.38
C ALA A 22 25.60 -10.75 -0.15
N LYS A 23 25.43 -9.62 -0.85
CA LYS A 23 25.53 -9.53 -2.30
C LYS A 23 26.90 -9.96 -2.81
N ARG A 24 27.99 -9.39 -2.28
CA ARG A 24 29.36 -9.75 -2.69
C ARG A 24 29.63 -11.24 -2.50
N LEU A 25 29.26 -11.78 -1.33
CA LEU A 25 29.43 -13.19 -1.03
C LEU A 25 28.63 -14.07 -2.00
N LEU A 26 27.41 -13.67 -2.37
CA LEU A 26 26.64 -14.41 -3.35
C LEU A 26 27.23 -14.28 -4.76
N GLU A 27 27.66 -13.10 -5.19
CA GLU A 27 28.28 -12.90 -6.51
C GLU A 27 29.60 -13.67 -6.66
N GLU A 28 30.35 -13.87 -5.58
CA GLU A 28 31.56 -14.70 -5.54
C GLU A 28 31.28 -16.21 -5.60
N VAL A 29 30.10 -16.62 -5.12
CA VAL A 29 29.71 -18.04 -5.00
C VAL A 29 28.80 -18.49 -6.16
N PHE A 30 28.11 -17.58 -6.83
CA PHE A 30 27.06 -17.89 -7.81
C PHE A 30 27.45 -17.64 -9.28
N THR A 31 27.20 -18.66 -10.10
CA THR A 31 27.22 -18.67 -11.56
C THR A 31 25.79 -18.84 -12.12
N VAL A 32 25.59 -18.55 -13.41
CA VAL A 32 24.26 -18.62 -14.07
C VAL A 32 23.63 -20.04 -14.03
N SER A 33 24.41 -21.09 -13.73
CA SER A 33 23.96 -22.49 -13.63
C SER A 33 23.30 -22.89 -12.30
N ASP A 34 23.22 -22.03 -11.29
CA ASP A 34 22.87 -22.45 -9.92
C ASP A 34 21.39 -22.74 -9.63
N THR A 35 21.14 -23.34 -8.45
CA THR A 35 19.83 -23.80 -7.93
C THR A 35 18.76 -22.72 -7.86
N SER A 36 17.49 -23.11 -7.81
CA SER A 36 16.37 -22.16 -7.66
C SER A 36 16.43 -21.38 -6.35
N GLY A 37 16.88 -22.01 -5.25
CA GLY A 37 16.97 -21.39 -3.92
C GLY A 37 18.01 -20.27 -3.85
N ALA A 38 19.15 -20.47 -4.50
CA ALA A 38 20.18 -19.44 -4.60
C ALA A 38 19.74 -18.20 -5.37
N LEU A 39 19.13 -18.42 -6.53
CA LEU A 39 18.62 -17.34 -7.37
C LEU A 39 17.54 -16.53 -6.66
N ASN A 40 16.71 -17.19 -5.83
CA ASN A 40 15.78 -16.51 -4.93
C ASN A 40 16.47 -15.57 -3.95
N ASP A 41 17.46 -16.08 -3.21
CA ASP A 41 18.13 -15.30 -2.16
C ASP A 41 18.85 -14.09 -2.77
N LEU A 42 19.51 -14.27 -3.92
CA LEU A 42 20.15 -13.18 -4.65
C LEU A 42 19.12 -12.19 -5.21
N ALA A 43 18.01 -12.66 -5.78
CA ALA A 43 16.94 -11.78 -6.25
C ALA A 43 16.35 -10.94 -5.11
N LEU A 44 16.15 -11.54 -3.94
CA LEU A 44 15.68 -10.84 -2.76
C LEU A 44 16.68 -9.76 -2.34
N ILE A 45 17.98 -10.04 -2.33
CA ILE A 45 19.01 -9.04 -2.03
C ILE A 45 19.01 -7.92 -3.06
N CYS A 46 19.03 -8.24 -4.35
CA CYS A 46 18.94 -7.24 -5.42
C CYS A 46 17.70 -6.36 -5.28
N SER A 47 16.56 -6.92 -4.87
CA SER A 47 15.34 -6.14 -4.62
C SER A 47 15.51 -5.15 -3.45
N ARG A 48 16.26 -5.54 -2.42
CA ARG A 48 16.51 -4.75 -1.19
C ARG A 48 17.56 -3.65 -1.40
N THR A 49 18.50 -3.87 -2.32
CA THR A 49 19.51 -2.88 -2.74
C THR A 49 19.01 -1.96 -3.86
N GLY A 50 17.78 -2.14 -4.35
CA GLY A 50 17.20 -1.29 -5.40
C GLY A 50 17.48 -1.77 -6.83
N GLU A 51 18.17 -2.88 -7.03
CA GLU A 51 18.47 -3.50 -8.34
C GLU A 51 17.29 -4.35 -8.86
N TRP A 52 16.10 -3.77 -8.95
CA TRP A 52 14.87 -4.52 -9.23
C TRP A 52 14.80 -5.17 -10.61
N LYS A 53 15.44 -4.58 -11.62
CA LYS A 53 15.55 -5.20 -12.96
C LYS A 53 16.34 -6.51 -12.87
N ARG A 54 17.47 -6.48 -12.17
CA ARG A 54 18.30 -7.66 -11.92
C ARG A 54 17.57 -8.69 -11.05
N ALA A 55 16.86 -8.23 -10.03
CA ALA A 55 16.03 -9.11 -9.20
C ALA A 55 15.00 -9.87 -10.05
N LEU A 56 14.34 -9.19 -10.99
CA LEU A 56 13.40 -9.84 -11.91
C LEU A 56 14.10 -10.85 -12.84
N GLU A 57 15.21 -10.47 -13.46
CA GLU A 57 16.00 -11.36 -14.33
C GLU A 57 16.42 -12.65 -13.58
N LEU A 58 16.86 -12.51 -12.33
CA LEU A 58 17.21 -13.64 -11.47
C LEU A 58 16.01 -14.53 -11.14
N MET A 59 14.84 -13.92 -10.88
CA MET A 59 13.63 -14.69 -10.65
C MET A 59 13.14 -15.41 -11.91
N GLU A 60 13.24 -14.79 -13.09
CA GLU A 60 12.93 -15.44 -14.37
C GLU A 60 13.84 -16.65 -14.64
N LEU A 61 15.11 -16.56 -14.24
CA LEU A 61 16.03 -17.71 -14.27
C LEU A 61 15.62 -18.78 -13.26
N ALA A 62 15.27 -18.39 -12.03
CA ALA A 62 14.85 -19.31 -10.97
C ALA A 62 13.58 -20.09 -11.35
N MET A 63 12.64 -19.43 -12.06
CA MET A 63 11.40 -20.03 -12.55
C MET A 63 11.63 -21.14 -13.58
N LYS A 64 12.78 -21.15 -14.27
CA LYS A 64 13.17 -22.16 -15.27
C LYS A 64 13.90 -23.36 -14.67
N LYS A 65 14.25 -23.33 -13.38
CA LYS A 65 15.04 -24.39 -12.75
C LYS A 65 14.16 -25.58 -12.35
N PRO A 66 14.66 -26.83 -12.53
CA PRO A 66 13.89 -28.04 -12.21
C PRO A 66 13.65 -28.25 -10.71
N ASP A 67 14.46 -27.61 -9.85
CA ASP A 67 14.35 -27.64 -8.39
C ASP A 67 13.55 -26.45 -7.83
N ARG A 68 12.72 -25.78 -8.64
CA ARG A 68 11.84 -24.67 -8.24
C ARG A 68 10.91 -25.08 -7.09
N ASP A 69 10.83 -24.24 -6.06
CA ASP A 69 9.89 -24.40 -4.95
C ASP A 69 8.86 -23.25 -4.91
N ILE A 70 7.93 -23.33 -3.96
CA ILE A 70 6.87 -22.33 -3.78
C ILE A 70 7.40 -20.93 -3.43
N ARG A 71 8.59 -20.82 -2.82
CA ARG A 71 9.20 -19.52 -2.52
C ARG A 71 9.59 -18.83 -3.82
N THR A 72 10.09 -19.58 -4.80
CA THR A 72 10.37 -19.06 -6.15
C THR A 72 9.12 -18.47 -6.79
N ASP A 73 8.01 -19.20 -6.75
CA ASP A 73 6.74 -18.74 -7.33
C ASP A 73 6.24 -17.45 -6.65
N VAL A 74 6.32 -17.38 -5.32
CA VAL A 74 5.85 -16.23 -4.54
C VAL A 74 6.75 -15.01 -4.72
N ASN A 75 8.07 -15.18 -4.65
CA ASN A 75 9.01 -14.09 -4.86
C ASN A 75 8.94 -13.55 -6.28
N TYR A 76 8.78 -14.43 -7.28
CA TYR A 76 8.66 -14.01 -8.68
C TYR A 76 7.45 -13.12 -8.85
N PHE A 77 6.30 -13.52 -8.31
CA PHE A 77 5.07 -12.72 -8.35
C PHE A 77 5.25 -11.33 -7.74
N TYR A 78 5.78 -11.22 -6.51
CA TYR A 78 5.96 -9.92 -5.87
C TYR A 78 7.02 -9.07 -6.56
N ILE A 79 8.16 -9.66 -6.92
CA ILE A 79 9.24 -8.93 -7.62
C ILE A 79 8.77 -8.48 -9.01
N SER A 80 7.99 -9.29 -9.73
CA SER A 80 7.45 -8.91 -11.04
C SER A 80 6.50 -7.73 -10.93
N GLU A 81 5.55 -7.75 -10.00
CA GLU A 81 4.60 -6.65 -9.78
C GLU A 81 5.32 -5.38 -9.33
N LEU A 82 6.25 -5.51 -8.39
CA LEU A 82 7.00 -4.37 -7.88
C LEU A 82 7.94 -3.81 -8.95
N SER A 83 8.53 -4.62 -9.82
CA SER A 83 9.50 -4.17 -10.83
C SER A 83 8.95 -3.02 -11.70
N GLY A 84 7.65 -3.01 -11.98
CA GLY A 84 6.95 -1.96 -12.73
C GLY A 84 6.65 -0.66 -11.97
N LEU A 85 6.90 -0.58 -10.66
CA LEU A 85 6.68 0.65 -9.89
C LEU A 85 7.68 1.74 -10.28
N ASN A 86 7.21 2.98 -10.37
CA ASN A 86 8.09 4.13 -10.58
C ASN A 86 8.71 4.55 -9.24
N ARG A 87 9.97 4.16 -9.08
CA ARG A 87 10.78 4.37 -7.86
C ARG A 87 11.47 5.73 -7.81
N SER A 88 11.36 6.57 -8.86
CA SER A 88 11.79 7.98 -8.80
C SER A 88 11.01 8.77 -7.75
N ARG A 89 9.87 8.23 -7.28
CA ARG A 89 8.95 8.90 -6.34
C ARG A 89 8.62 10.31 -6.80
N GLY A 90 8.43 10.47 -8.10
CA GLY A 90 8.01 11.73 -8.71
C GLY A 90 9.10 12.78 -8.83
N GLU A 91 10.38 12.41 -8.87
CA GLU A 91 11.46 13.32 -9.29
C GLU A 91 11.18 13.96 -10.65
N ASP A 92 10.59 13.22 -11.58
CA ASP A 92 10.18 13.69 -12.90
C ASP A 92 8.79 14.34 -12.93
N ALA A 93 8.04 14.36 -11.82
CA ALA A 93 6.60 14.64 -11.83
C ALA A 93 6.25 16.01 -12.43
N ARG A 94 7.10 17.02 -12.25
CA ARG A 94 6.87 18.37 -12.83
C ARG A 94 6.79 18.36 -14.36
N SER A 95 7.44 17.43 -15.04
CA SER A 95 7.40 17.30 -16.51
C SER A 95 6.02 16.88 -17.05
N ARG A 96 5.13 16.40 -16.18
CA ARG A 96 3.78 15.94 -16.55
C ARG A 96 2.75 17.08 -16.55
N VAL A 97 3.11 18.24 -16.01
CA VAL A 97 2.25 19.43 -16.01
C VAL A 97 2.13 19.94 -17.45
N LEU A 98 0.89 19.98 -17.94
CA LEU A 98 0.55 20.46 -19.28
C LEU A 98 0.15 21.93 -19.24
N GLU A 99 -0.57 22.34 -18.20
CA GLU A 99 -0.96 23.74 -17.97
C GLU A 99 -0.79 24.07 -16.49
N LEU A 100 -0.26 25.26 -16.20
CA LEU A 100 -0.05 25.75 -14.84
C LEU A 100 -0.63 27.16 -14.72
N LYS A 101 -1.53 27.35 -13.76
CA LYS A 101 -2.05 28.66 -13.36
C LYS A 101 -1.58 28.92 -11.93
N VAL A 102 -0.87 30.01 -11.71
CA VAL A 102 -0.39 30.44 -10.40
C VAL A 102 -1.07 31.77 -10.07
N GLY A 103 -1.59 31.93 -8.86
CA GLY A 103 -2.22 33.16 -8.42
C GLY A 103 -1.22 34.32 -8.31
N ASP A 104 -0.50 34.39 -7.20
CA ASP A 104 0.60 35.33 -6.95
C ASP A 104 1.91 34.55 -6.79
N GLU A 105 2.80 34.68 -7.78
CA GLU A 105 4.11 34.02 -7.79
C GLU A 105 5.05 34.54 -6.70
N SER A 106 4.84 35.78 -6.22
CA SER A 106 5.65 36.38 -5.16
C SER A 106 5.22 35.97 -3.76
N TYR A 107 4.07 35.29 -3.64
CA TYR A 107 3.57 34.84 -2.36
C TYR A 107 4.39 33.64 -1.82
N GLU A 108 4.93 33.82 -0.62
CA GLU A 108 5.72 32.84 0.14
C GLU A 108 4.88 32.22 1.28
N PRO A 109 4.16 31.12 1.03
CA PRO A 109 3.32 30.49 2.04
C PRO A 109 4.15 29.75 3.08
N LYS A 110 3.67 29.68 4.33
CA LYS A 110 4.22 28.74 5.33
C LYS A 110 3.78 27.28 5.08
N LEU A 111 2.55 27.09 4.60
CA LEU A 111 1.94 25.77 4.39
C LEU A 111 1.48 25.61 2.94
N SER A 112 1.92 24.54 2.26
CA SER A 112 1.34 24.11 0.97
C SER A 112 0.35 22.99 1.20
N ILE A 113 -0.91 23.20 0.83
CA ILE A 113 -1.95 22.17 0.88
C ILE A 113 -2.07 21.57 -0.52
N VAL A 114 -1.77 20.27 -0.64
CA VAL A 114 -1.89 19.54 -1.92
C VAL A 114 -3.24 18.84 -1.99
N MET A 115 -3.99 19.18 -3.03
CA MET A 115 -5.28 18.60 -3.37
C MET A 115 -5.21 18.00 -4.77
N ARG A 116 -5.69 16.77 -4.92
CA ARG A 116 -5.77 16.07 -6.21
C ARG A 116 -7.21 15.93 -6.64
N THR A 117 -7.47 16.03 -7.93
CA THR A 117 -8.81 15.85 -8.49
C THR A 117 -8.78 15.11 -9.82
N PHE A 118 -9.82 14.32 -10.06
CA PHE A 118 -10.05 13.60 -11.31
C PHE A 118 -11.56 13.38 -11.49
N ASN A 119 -12.18 14.13 -12.41
CA ASN A 119 -13.62 14.05 -12.76
C ASN A 119 -14.56 14.28 -11.56
N ARG A 120 -14.26 15.28 -10.71
CA ARG A 120 -14.96 15.54 -9.44
C ARG A 120 -15.30 17.02 -9.21
N GLY A 121 -15.56 17.76 -10.29
CA GLY A 121 -15.83 19.20 -10.23
C GLY A 121 -16.97 19.62 -9.27
N ALA A 122 -17.97 18.76 -9.04
CA ALA A 122 -19.06 19.07 -8.11
C ALA A 122 -18.67 18.95 -6.62
N LEU A 123 -17.73 18.07 -6.26
CA LEU A 123 -17.36 17.80 -4.85
C LEU A 123 -16.29 18.77 -4.33
N ILE A 124 -15.36 19.16 -5.22
CA ILE A 124 -14.19 19.98 -4.86
C ILE A 124 -14.55 21.34 -4.25
N LYS A 125 -15.74 21.88 -4.58
CA LYS A 125 -16.16 23.21 -4.11
C LYS A 125 -16.25 23.28 -2.59
N GLU A 126 -16.78 22.25 -1.93
CA GLU A 126 -16.87 22.22 -0.47
C GLU A 126 -15.50 22.01 0.18
N ALA A 127 -14.66 21.16 -0.41
CA ALA A 127 -13.29 20.94 0.05
C ALA A 127 -12.48 22.26 0.00
N ILE A 128 -12.51 22.98 -1.13
CA ILE A 128 -11.85 24.28 -1.28
C ILE A 128 -12.40 25.31 -0.28
N ARG A 129 -13.73 25.37 -0.12
CA ARG A 129 -14.36 26.27 0.86
C ARG A 129 -13.83 26.01 2.28
N SER A 130 -13.65 24.75 2.66
CA SER A 130 -13.10 24.39 3.98
C SER A 130 -11.66 24.86 4.20
N VAL A 131 -10.88 25.03 3.12
CA VAL A 131 -9.54 25.66 3.16
C VAL A 131 -9.64 27.16 3.36
N PHE A 132 -10.59 27.83 2.70
CA PHE A 132 -10.82 29.27 2.90
C PHE A 132 -11.30 29.62 4.31
N GLU A 133 -12.08 28.73 4.93
CA GLU A 133 -12.60 28.88 6.29
C GLU A 133 -11.53 28.71 7.38
N GLN A 134 -10.31 28.31 7.02
CA GLN A 134 -9.23 28.08 7.99
C GLN A 134 -8.83 29.34 8.73
N SER A 135 -8.62 29.20 10.03
CA SER A 135 -8.12 30.26 10.92
C SER A 135 -6.64 30.57 10.67
N PHE A 136 -5.83 29.59 10.27
CA PHE A 136 -4.49 29.80 9.74
C PHE A 136 -4.59 30.39 8.32
N LYS A 137 -3.96 31.53 8.06
CA LYS A 137 -4.11 32.27 6.79
C LYS A 137 -2.93 32.16 5.83
N ASP A 138 -1.78 31.71 6.33
CA ASP A 138 -0.51 31.69 5.60
C ASP A 138 -0.29 30.37 4.85
N TRP A 139 -1.18 30.10 3.89
CA TRP A 139 -1.21 28.86 3.12
C TRP A 139 -1.29 29.15 1.62
N GLU A 140 -0.79 28.20 0.81
CA GLU A 140 -1.18 28.05 -0.59
C GLU A 140 -1.99 26.75 -0.78
N LEU A 141 -2.90 26.76 -1.75
CA LEU A 141 -3.68 25.58 -2.13
C LEU A 141 -3.30 25.16 -3.54
N ILE A 142 -2.72 23.97 -3.68
CA ILE A 142 -2.24 23.40 -4.94
C ILE A 142 -3.23 22.33 -5.37
N ILE A 143 -3.96 22.60 -6.45
CA ILE A 143 -4.94 21.69 -7.03
C ILE A 143 -4.33 21.06 -8.27
N VAL A 144 -4.19 19.74 -8.24
CA VAL A 144 -3.68 18.95 -9.37
C VAL A 144 -4.84 18.19 -10.01
N ASN A 145 -5.22 18.58 -11.24
CA ASN A 145 -6.14 17.82 -12.06
C ASN A 145 -5.36 16.76 -12.87
N ASP A 146 -5.59 15.48 -12.54
CA ASP A 146 -4.84 14.34 -13.06
C ASP A 146 -5.35 13.85 -14.42
N GLY A 147 -5.45 14.77 -15.38
CA GLY A 147 -5.95 14.48 -16.73
C GLY A 147 -7.47 14.27 -16.78
N GLY A 148 -8.20 14.71 -15.75
CA GLY A 148 -9.64 14.68 -15.72
C GLY A 148 -10.28 15.83 -16.49
N ASP A 149 -11.61 15.87 -16.48
CA ASP A 149 -12.40 16.89 -17.17
C ASP A 149 -12.06 18.29 -16.68
N LYS A 150 -12.09 19.25 -17.61
CA LYS A 150 -11.82 20.67 -17.32
C LYS A 150 -13.01 21.41 -16.68
N ASP A 151 -14.10 20.72 -16.36
CA ASP A 151 -15.23 21.32 -15.62
C ASP A 151 -14.83 21.83 -14.23
N VAL A 152 -13.76 21.28 -13.66
CA VAL A 152 -13.14 21.85 -12.44
C VAL A 152 -12.74 23.31 -12.66
N GLU A 153 -12.23 23.68 -13.84
CA GLU A 153 -11.75 25.04 -14.13
C GLU A 153 -12.87 26.07 -14.02
N LYS A 154 -14.08 25.76 -14.51
CA LYS A 154 -15.27 26.62 -14.34
C LYS A 154 -15.59 26.87 -12.87
N THR A 155 -15.42 25.85 -12.03
CA THR A 155 -15.62 25.98 -10.59
C THR A 155 -14.56 26.91 -10.00
N LEU A 156 -13.30 26.74 -10.40
CA LEU A 156 -12.16 27.53 -9.92
C LEU A 156 -12.23 29.00 -10.35
N GLU A 157 -12.71 29.32 -11.55
CA GLU A 157 -12.86 30.71 -12.04
C GLU A 157 -13.66 31.58 -11.06
N SER A 158 -14.71 31.02 -10.47
CA SER A 158 -15.59 31.75 -9.54
C SER A 158 -15.02 31.94 -8.12
N ILE A 159 -13.97 31.21 -7.76
CA ILE A 159 -13.41 31.18 -6.39
C ILE A 159 -11.89 31.36 -6.38
N TRP A 160 -11.30 31.79 -7.50
CA TRP A 160 -9.86 31.94 -7.64
C TRP A 160 -9.32 32.95 -6.62
N ASP A 161 -8.27 32.56 -5.91
CA ASP A 161 -7.57 33.38 -4.93
C ASP A 161 -6.08 33.41 -5.27
N ARG A 162 -5.41 34.53 -4.97
CA ARG A 162 -3.98 34.71 -5.21
C ARG A 162 -3.09 33.62 -4.58
N ARG A 163 -3.59 32.91 -3.56
CA ARG A 163 -2.90 31.81 -2.87
C ARG A 163 -3.09 30.46 -3.55
N MET A 164 -3.81 30.39 -4.67
CA MET A 164 -4.09 29.15 -5.37
C MET A 164 -3.07 28.87 -6.48
N VAL A 165 -2.78 27.59 -6.66
CA VAL A 165 -2.04 27.05 -7.79
C VAL A 165 -2.89 25.93 -8.39
N TYR A 166 -3.08 25.97 -9.70
CA TYR A 166 -3.78 24.92 -10.44
C TYR A 166 -2.85 24.32 -11.49
N ALA A 167 -2.71 23.00 -11.47
CA ALA A 167 -1.96 22.25 -12.45
C ALA A 167 -2.86 21.24 -13.16
N TYR A 168 -2.98 21.37 -14.48
CA TYR A 168 -3.51 20.31 -15.32
C TYR A 168 -2.35 19.41 -15.76
N ALA A 169 -2.36 18.15 -15.36
CA ALA A 169 -1.27 17.21 -15.62
C ALA A 169 -1.75 16.00 -16.42
N ARG A 170 -0.83 15.31 -17.10
CA ARG A 170 -1.10 14.02 -17.72
C ARG A 170 -1.47 12.99 -16.64
N HIS A 171 -2.52 12.19 -16.90
CA HIS A 171 -3.01 11.17 -15.97
C HIS A 171 -1.89 10.24 -15.51
N SER A 172 -1.69 10.17 -14.19
CA SER A 172 -0.65 9.36 -13.55
C SER A 172 -1.10 8.70 -12.25
N GLY A 173 -2.40 8.80 -11.94
CA GLY A 173 -3.01 8.23 -10.75
C GLY A 173 -2.70 9.02 -9.48
N PRO A 174 -3.29 8.63 -8.33
CA PRO A 174 -3.24 9.41 -7.10
C PRO A 174 -1.82 9.76 -6.61
N ALA A 175 -0.90 8.79 -6.66
CA ALA A 175 0.49 9.00 -6.29
C ALA A 175 1.19 10.03 -7.20
N GLY A 176 0.96 9.92 -8.52
CA GLY A 176 1.51 10.84 -9.51
C GLY A 176 0.98 12.27 -9.34
N SER A 177 -0.32 12.42 -9.08
CA SER A 177 -0.93 13.73 -8.80
C SER A 177 -0.37 14.37 -7.53
N PHE A 178 -0.23 13.60 -6.44
CA PHE A 178 0.42 14.10 -5.25
C PHE A 178 1.86 14.52 -5.52
N ASN A 179 2.63 13.71 -6.25
CA ASN A 179 4.00 14.04 -6.61
C ASN A 179 4.11 15.34 -7.42
N VAL A 180 3.21 15.57 -8.37
CA VAL A 180 3.12 16.86 -9.08
C VAL A 180 2.91 18.00 -8.07
N GLY A 181 1.96 17.85 -7.15
CA GLY A 181 1.67 18.86 -6.13
C GLY A 181 2.84 19.12 -5.19
N LEU A 182 3.53 18.05 -4.75
CA LEU A 182 4.74 18.15 -3.92
C LEU A 182 5.88 18.91 -4.64
N ARG A 183 6.01 18.75 -5.97
CA ARG A 183 7.02 19.48 -6.77
C ARG A 183 6.66 20.94 -7.03
N LEU A 184 5.40 21.31 -6.88
CA LEU A 184 4.91 22.68 -7.00
C LEU A 184 4.88 23.42 -5.65
N ALA A 185 4.90 22.69 -4.54
CA ALA A 185 4.84 23.23 -3.19
C ALA A 185 6.02 24.15 -2.85
N ARG A 186 5.71 25.38 -2.44
CA ARG A 186 6.65 26.42 -2.03
C ARG A 186 6.82 26.51 -0.50
N GLY A 187 5.80 26.10 0.25
CA GLY A 187 5.77 26.20 1.70
C GLY A 187 6.75 25.29 2.43
N ALA A 188 7.18 25.73 3.61
CA ALA A 188 8.07 24.96 4.48
C ALA A 188 7.37 23.71 5.06
N MET A 189 6.05 23.76 5.17
CA MET A 189 5.19 22.69 5.62
C MET A 189 4.29 22.20 4.49
N LEU A 190 3.92 20.93 4.52
CA LEU A 190 3.03 20.29 3.56
C LEU A 190 1.81 19.73 4.29
N GLY A 191 0.63 20.01 3.77
CA GLY A 191 -0.64 19.39 4.16
C GLY A 191 -1.34 18.78 2.96
N PHE A 192 -2.37 17.98 3.20
CA PHE A 192 -3.09 17.25 2.16
C PHE A 192 -4.60 17.40 2.36
N LEU A 193 -5.35 17.38 1.27
CA LEU A 193 -6.81 17.35 1.30
C LEU A 193 -7.32 16.67 0.02
N ASP A 194 -8.13 15.63 0.17
CA ASP A 194 -8.84 15.05 -0.97
C ASP A 194 -10.02 15.96 -1.39
N ASP A 195 -10.37 15.96 -2.66
CA ASP A 195 -11.35 16.86 -3.28
C ASP A 195 -12.82 16.57 -2.90
N ASP A 196 -13.04 15.59 -2.04
CA ASP A 196 -14.34 15.15 -1.57
C ASP A 196 -14.46 15.10 -0.04
N ASP A 197 -13.43 15.54 0.66
CA ASP A 197 -13.35 15.63 2.12
C ASP A 197 -13.51 17.08 2.64
N TYR A 198 -13.63 17.22 3.96
CA TYR A 198 -13.78 18.53 4.62
C TYR A 198 -12.88 18.64 5.84
N VAL A 199 -12.23 19.78 6.03
CA VAL A 199 -11.38 20.07 7.20
C VAL A 199 -12.03 21.12 8.10
N TYR A 200 -11.87 20.95 9.42
CA TYR A 200 -12.42 21.91 10.38
C TYR A 200 -11.59 23.20 10.43
N PRO A 201 -12.21 24.37 10.71
CA PRO A 201 -11.56 25.69 10.61
C PRO A 201 -10.28 25.89 11.45
N ASP A 202 -10.07 25.10 12.50
CA ASP A 202 -8.91 25.21 13.39
C ASP A 202 -7.82 24.16 13.12
N HIS A 203 -8.01 23.28 12.13
CA HIS A 203 -7.16 22.12 11.89
C HIS A 203 -5.70 22.50 11.67
N TRP A 204 -5.40 23.25 10.60
CA TRP A 204 -4.01 23.61 10.30
C TRP A 204 -3.44 24.62 11.28
N ALA A 205 -4.24 25.51 11.87
CA ALA A 205 -3.77 26.40 12.93
C ALA A 205 -3.18 25.62 14.12
N ARG A 206 -3.87 24.55 14.54
CA ARG A 206 -3.39 23.65 15.60
C ARG A 206 -2.10 22.93 15.21
N LEU A 207 -2.08 22.32 14.03
CA LEU A 207 -0.90 21.55 13.58
C LEU A 207 0.31 22.46 13.38
N MET A 208 0.14 23.61 12.73
CA MET A 208 1.21 24.58 12.53
C MET A 208 1.73 25.13 13.86
N SER A 209 0.83 25.45 14.80
CA SER A 209 1.23 25.91 16.14
C SER A 209 2.03 24.85 16.91
N HIS A 210 1.70 23.56 16.75
CA HIS A 210 2.50 22.46 17.28
C HIS A 210 3.89 22.42 16.65
N MET A 211 3.98 22.45 15.33
CA MET A 211 5.25 22.41 14.60
C MET A 211 6.15 23.63 14.86
N GLU A 212 5.57 24.78 15.21
CA GLU A 212 6.30 25.99 15.63
C GLU A 212 6.86 25.86 17.06
N ARG A 213 6.10 25.25 17.99
CA ARG A 213 6.56 25.00 19.37
C ARG A 213 7.55 23.84 19.49
N HIS A 214 7.52 22.92 18.53
CA HIS A 214 8.35 21.73 18.46
C HIS A 214 9.19 21.73 17.17
N PRO A 215 10.25 22.57 17.09
CA PRO A 215 11.09 22.66 15.90
C PRO A 215 11.77 21.33 15.52
N GLU A 216 11.97 20.44 16.49
CA GLU A 216 12.49 19.07 16.32
C GLU A 216 11.52 18.13 15.60
N SER A 217 10.22 18.41 15.64
CA SER A 217 9.18 17.54 15.09
C SER A 217 9.14 17.66 13.59
N ASN A 218 9.20 16.51 12.89
CA ASN A 218 9.19 16.46 11.44
C ASN A 218 7.78 16.31 10.84
N ALA A 219 6.84 15.78 11.62
CA ALA A 219 5.47 15.58 11.22
C ALA A 219 4.55 15.56 12.45
N VAL A 220 3.33 16.04 12.28
CA VAL A 220 2.25 15.95 13.28
C VAL A 220 0.96 15.55 12.58
N TYR A 221 0.12 14.76 13.26
CA TYR A 221 -1.20 14.35 12.77
C TYR A 221 -2.23 14.36 13.89
N SER A 222 -3.50 14.19 13.53
CA SER A 222 -4.60 14.24 14.47
C SER A 222 -5.71 13.22 14.18
N ASP A 223 -6.79 13.27 14.95
CA ASP A 223 -7.94 12.38 14.78
C ASP A 223 -8.76 12.74 13.52
N ILE A 224 -9.75 11.91 13.16
CA ILE A 224 -10.64 12.18 12.03
C ILE A 224 -12.06 11.66 12.27
N ASN A 225 -13.08 12.34 11.76
CA ASN A 225 -14.45 11.81 11.72
C ASN A 225 -14.71 11.11 10.39
N LEU A 226 -15.25 9.90 10.42
CA LEU A 226 -15.76 9.23 9.24
C LEU A 226 -17.25 9.54 9.12
N VAL A 227 -17.67 10.03 7.97
CA VAL A 227 -19.05 10.44 7.71
C VAL A 227 -19.54 9.90 6.38
N TRP A 228 -20.85 9.67 6.28
CA TRP A 228 -21.52 9.34 5.04
C TRP A 228 -22.18 10.60 4.48
N LEU A 229 -21.96 10.89 3.20
CA LEU A 229 -22.53 12.01 2.46
C LEU A 229 -23.56 11.49 1.45
N ASP A 230 -24.79 11.97 1.56
CA ASP A 230 -25.82 11.77 0.54
C ASP A 230 -25.66 12.82 -0.56
N LEU A 231 -25.23 12.41 -1.76
CA LEU A 231 -25.06 13.35 -2.89
C LEU A 231 -26.38 13.94 -3.39
N LYS A 232 -27.52 13.30 -3.15
CA LYS A 232 -28.84 13.80 -3.59
C LYS A 232 -29.38 14.85 -2.64
N THR A 233 -29.19 14.64 -1.33
CA THR A 233 -29.78 15.52 -0.31
C THR A 233 -28.77 16.45 0.36
N GLY A 234 -27.47 16.25 0.14
CA GLY A 234 -26.38 16.94 0.84
C GLY A 234 -26.26 16.56 2.33
N ARG A 235 -27.04 15.57 2.81
CA ARG A 235 -27.07 15.20 4.22
C ARG A 235 -25.80 14.45 4.61
N ILE A 236 -25.22 14.86 5.72
CA ILE A 236 -24.05 14.22 6.33
C ILE A 236 -24.49 13.41 7.55
N LYS A 237 -24.11 12.14 7.61
CA LYS A 237 -24.33 11.26 8.76
C LYS A 237 -22.99 10.77 9.29
N ARG A 238 -22.65 11.13 10.53
CA ARG A 238 -21.45 10.60 11.18
C ARG A 238 -21.56 9.08 11.35
N ILE A 239 -20.56 8.36 10.87
CA ILE A 239 -20.43 6.91 11.01
C ILE A 239 -19.68 6.62 12.31
N LYS A 240 -18.50 7.20 12.48
CA LYS A 240 -17.68 7.08 13.69
C LYS A 240 -16.66 8.21 13.79
N SER A 241 -16.23 8.50 15.01
CA SER A 241 -15.01 9.29 15.26
C SER A 241 -13.85 8.32 15.44
N HIS A 242 -12.79 8.49 14.65
CA HIS A 242 -11.58 7.69 14.76
C HIS A 242 -10.52 8.46 15.51
N GLN A 243 -10.16 7.94 16.68
CA GLN A 243 -8.98 8.37 17.42
C GLN A 243 -7.77 7.59 16.92
N ALA A 244 -6.81 8.29 16.35
CA ALA A 244 -5.60 7.65 15.84
C ALA A 244 -4.69 7.20 16.99
N GLY A 245 -4.62 8.01 18.06
CA GLY A 245 -3.77 7.79 19.22
C GLY A 245 -2.28 7.95 18.89
N GLU A 246 -1.43 7.95 19.92
CA GLU A 246 0.02 8.13 19.76
C GLU A 246 0.66 7.21 18.72
N PHE A 247 1.67 7.76 18.05
CA PHE A 247 2.38 7.09 16.97
C PHE A 247 3.13 5.86 17.50
N LYS A 248 2.88 4.72 16.85
CA LYS A 248 3.63 3.48 17.07
C LYS A 248 3.94 2.88 15.70
N ARG A 249 5.22 2.76 15.36
CA ARG A 249 5.66 2.30 14.04
C ARG A 249 5.07 0.94 13.68
N GLU A 250 4.96 0.04 14.66
CA GLU A 250 4.42 -1.31 14.50
C GLU A 250 2.92 -1.28 14.12
N LYS A 251 2.17 -0.25 14.54
CA LYS A 251 0.77 -0.10 14.12
C LYS A 251 0.67 0.19 12.63
N LEU A 252 1.61 0.95 12.06
CA LEU A 252 1.63 1.16 10.61
C LEU A 252 1.80 -0.17 9.87
N TRP A 253 2.61 -1.10 10.35
CA TRP A 253 2.78 -2.41 9.69
C TRP A 253 1.48 -3.22 9.60
N THR A 254 0.51 -2.95 10.47
CA THR A 254 -0.77 -3.67 10.44
C THR A 254 -1.66 -3.24 9.27
N GLY A 255 -1.47 -2.06 8.70
CA GLY A 255 -2.34 -1.46 7.67
C GLY A 255 -3.79 -1.21 8.12
N PHE A 256 -4.09 -1.34 9.42
CA PHE A 256 -5.38 -0.98 10.03
C PHE A 256 -5.29 0.31 10.86
N TYR A 257 -4.11 0.93 10.88
CA TYR A 257 -3.90 2.21 11.51
C TYR A 257 -4.47 3.32 10.62
N LEU A 258 -5.59 3.90 11.04
CA LEU A 258 -6.33 4.95 10.34
C LEU A 258 -5.66 6.32 10.60
N MET A 259 -4.36 6.40 10.34
CA MET A 259 -3.69 7.67 10.07
C MET A 259 -3.99 8.01 8.60
N ASN A 260 -4.54 9.19 8.34
CA ASN A 260 -4.96 9.61 7.00
C ASN A 260 -4.16 10.88 6.61
N LEU A 261 -3.75 11.01 5.34
CA LEU A 261 -2.98 12.17 4.86
C LEU A 261 -3.65 13.50 5.18
N LEU A 262 -4.98 13.60 5.12
CA LEU A 262 -5.72 14.82 5.46
C LEU A 262 -5.42 15.32 6.88
N THR A 263 -5.12 14.40 7.80
CA THR A 263 -4.94 14.71 9.22
C THR A 263 -3.57 15.26 9.56
N MET A 264 -2.62 15.30 8.60
CA MET A 264 -1.21 15.57 8.92
C MET A 264 -0.65 16.84 8.29
N VAL A 265 0.38 17.36 8.96
CA VAL A 265 1.34 18.31 8.40
C VAL A 265 2.73 17.71 8.52
N ILE A 266 3.53 17.79 7.46
CA ILE A 266 4.92 17.33 7.43
C ILE A 266 5.85 18.47 7.01
N ARG A 267 7.08 18.49 7.53
CA ARG A 267 8.12 19.39 7.01
C ARG A 267 8.44 19.00 5.58
N ARG A 268 8.47 19.98 4.67
CA ARG A 268 8.86 19.74 3.27
C ARG A 268 10.27 19.19 3.15
N GLU A 269 11.15 19.50 4.11
CA GLU A 269 12.51 18.96 4.16
C GLU A 269 12.59 17.43 4.24
N CYS A 270 11.55 16.77 4.77
CA CYS A 270 11.43 15.31 4.73
C CYS A 270 11.52 14.76 3.29
N LEU A 271 11.12 15.57 2.29
CA LEU A 271 11.22 15.20 0.88
C LEU A 271 12.65 15.06 0.37
N LYS A 272 13.68 15.56 1.08
CA LYS A 272 15.08 15.30 0.72
C LYS A 272 15.46 13.83 0.86
N ARG A 273 14.86 13.13 1.84
CA ARG A 273 15.08 11.69 2.08
C ARG A 273 14.05 10.81 1.39
N MET A 274 12.84 11.34 1.23
CA MET A 274 11.71 10.62 0.63
C MET A 274 11.01 11.54 -0.37
N PRO A 275 11.47 11.56 -1.64
CA PRO A 275 11.10 12.60 -2.61
C PRO A 275 9.61 12.68 -2.96
N GLY A 276 8.82 11.66 -2.61
CA GLY A 276 7.39 11.61 -2.87
C GLY A 276 6.78 10.22 -2.71
N PHE A 277 5.58 10.07 -3.26
CA PHE A 277 4.78 8.86 -3.27
C PHE A 277 5.34 7.83 -4.25
N LEU A 278 5.27 6.56 -3.86
CA LEU A 278 5.58 5.44 -4.75
C LEU A 278 4.48 5.28 -5.79
N GLU A 279 4.82 5.54 -7.05
CA GLU A 279 3.89 5.47 -8.18
C GLU A 279 3.76 4.04 -8.72
N GLY A 280 2.58 3.73 -9.26
CA GLY A 280 2.22 2.41 -9.78
C GLY A 280 1.36 1.56 -8.81
N LEU A 281 1.21 2.00 -7.56
CA LEU A 281 0.24 1.41 -6.64
C LEU A 281 -1.19 1.82 -6.99
N ARG A 282 -2.11 0.86 -7.01
CA ARG A 282 -3.54 1.08 -7.27
C ARG A 282 -4.31 1.51 -6.02
N SER A 283 -3.80 1.15 -4.84
CA SER A 283 -4.38 1.52 -3.55
C SER A 283 -3.30 1.53 -2.48
N ALA A 284 -3.65 2.01 -1.28
CA ALA A 284 -2.72 2.12 -0.16
C ALA A 284 -1.53 3.06 -0.42
N VAL A 285 -1.65 3.98 -1.39
CA VAL A 285 -0.68 5.03 -1.71
C VAL A 285 -0.30 5.84 -0.46
N ASP A 286 -1.31 6.32 0.26
CA ASP A 286 -1.16 7.07 1.51
C ASP A 286 -0.43 6.25 2.58
N TRP A 287 -0.81 4.97 2.71
CA TRP A 287 -0.23 4.06 3.68
C TRP A 287 1.23 3.76 3.40
N GLU A 288 1.58 3.50 2.14
CA GLU A 288 2.96 3.34 1.69
C GLU A 288 3.78 4.57 2.02
N PHE A 289 3.26 5.76 1.71
CA PHE A 289 3.96 7.02 1.96
C PHE A 289 4.25 7.23 3.45
N MET A 290 3.26 7.02 4.31
CA MET A 290 3.43 7.10 5.76
C MET A 290 4.41 6.04 6.29
N LEU A 291 4.34 4.81 5.78
CA LEU A 291 5.27 3.75 6.16
C LEU A 291 6.70 4.07 5.75
N ALA A 292 6.91 4.56 4.53
CA ALA A 292 8.21 4.99 4.02
C ALA A 292 8.80 6.14 4.84
N LEU A 293 8.00 7.16 5.17
CA LEU A 293 8.42 8.24 6.08
C LEU A 293 8.80 7.72 7.46
N SER A 294 8.04 6.75 7.99
CA SER A 294 8.24 6.23 9.34
C SER A 294 9.61 5.58 9.58
N HIS A 295 10.34 5.22 8.51
CA HIS A 295 11.72 4.73 8.61
C HIS A 295 12.72 5.82 9.02
N TYR A 296 12.38 7.09 8.78
CA TYR A 296 13.30 8.22 8.98
C TYR A 296 12.81 9.24 10.00
N ILE A 297 11.51 9.30 10.25
CA ILE A 297 10.90 10.26 11.17
C ILE A 297 9.89 9.59 12.10
N ASN A 298 9.62 10.24 13.23
CA ASN A 298 8.46 9.98 14.07
C ASN A 298 7.36 11.01 13.79
N PHE A 299 6.13 10.67 14.17
CA PHE A 299 4.97 11.53 14.01
C PHE A 299 4.42 11.92 15.37
N ASP A 300 4.25 13.21 15.60
CA ASP A 300 3.58 13.70 16.80
C ASP A 300 2.07 13.61 16.63
N TYR A 301 1.35 13.48 17.76
CA TYR A 301 -0.09 13.25 17.77
C TYR A 301 -0.83 14.31 18.56
N ILE A 302 -1.95 14.80 18.01
CA ILE A 302 -2.89 15.69 18.68
C ILE A 302 -4.27 15.04 18.72
N SER A 303 -4.83 14.84 19.91
CA SER A 303 -6.15 14.24 20.10
C SER A 303 -7.30 15.23 19.85
N LYS A 304 -7.46 15.62 18.58
CA LYS A 304 -8.59 16.43 18.13
C LYS A 304 -8.88 16.15 16.65
N PRO A 305 -10.15 16.03 16.22
CA PRO A 305 -10.46 15.75 14.82
C PRO A 305 -9.94 16.84 13.87
N ALA A 306 -9.37 16.42 12.75
CA ALA A 306 -8.99 17.27 11.63
C ALA A 306 -10.20 17.75 10.84
N GLY A 307 -11.23 16.92 10.73
CA GLY A 307 -12.35 17.14 9.84
C GLY A 307 -13.16 15.87 9.60
N GLU A 308 -13.60 15.71 8.36
CA GLU A 308 -14.52 14.68 7.89
C GLU A 308 -13.92 13.95 6.68
N LEU A 309 -13.63 12.67 6.86
CA LEU A 309 -13.39 11.71 5.79
C LEU A 309 -14.76 11.21 5.30
N ARG A 310 -15.13 11.55 4.08
CA ARG A 310 -16.49 11.40 3.54
C ARG A 310 -16.60 10.14 2.68
N TYR A 311 -17.74 9.46 2.81
CA TYR A 311 -18.11 8.31 1.99
C TYR A 311 -19.47 8.57 1.32
N TRP A 312 -19.61 8.31 0.03
CA TRP A 312 -20.91 8.40 -0.67
C TRP A 312 -21.15 7.20 -1.59
N GLU A 313 -22.41 7.04 -1.99
CA GLU A 313 -22.88 5.93 -2.81
C GLU A 313 -22.36 6.06 -4.26
N GLY A 314 -21.90 4.95 -4.84
CA GLY A 314 -21.48 4.86 -6.25
C GLY A 314 -20.01 5.16 -6.57
N LEU A 315 -19.25 5.80 -5.65
CA LEU A 315 -17.86 6.21 -5.92
C LEU A 315 -16.87 6.01 -4.77
N SER A 316 -17.32 5.55 -3.60
CA SER A 316 -16.38 4.89 -2.69
C SER A 316 -15.89 3.65 -3.43
N GLN A 317 -14.58 3.51 -3.67
CA GLN A 317 -13.95 2.38 -4.37
C GLN A 317 -14.09 1.04 -3.61
N VAL A 318 -15.20 0.84 -2.89
CA VAL A 318 -15.53 -0.36 -2.13
C VAL A 318 -16.54 -1.21 -2.92
N GLY A 319 -16.30 -1.39 -4.23
CA GLY A 319 -16.92 -2.48 -4.98
C GLY A 319 -16.45 -3.84 -4.44
N LYS A 320 -17.26 -4.90 -4.50
CA LYS A 320 -16.90 -6.22 -3.94
C LYS A 320 -15.62 -6.85 -4.55
N ARG A 321 -15.18 -6.39 -5.74
CA ARG A 321 -13.86 -6.71 -6.35
C ARG A 321 -12.67 -5.99 -5.69
N SER A 322 -12.88 -4.99 -4.83
CA SER A 322 -11.85 -4.12 -4.24
C SER A 322 -11.11 -4.69 -3.03
N VAL A 323 -11.68 -5.62 -2.26
CA VAL A 323 -11.06 -6.09 -1.01
C VAL A 323 -9.80 -6.92 -1.32
N ILE A 324 -9.88 -7.81 -2.31
CA ILE A 324 -8.76 -8.65 -2.75
C ILE A 324 -7.65 -7.76 -3.30
N ASP A 325 -7.98 -6.83 -4.19
CA ASP A 325 -7.00 -5.90 -4.76
C ASP A 325 -6.34 -5.03 -3.69
N ARG A 326 -7.12 -4.45 -2.76
CA ARG A 326 -6.56 -3.69 -1.63
C ARG A 326 -5.62 -4.52 -0.76
N ASN A 327 -5.99 -5.76 -0.46
CA ASN A 327 -5.14 -6.63 0.35
C ASN A 327 -3.86 -7.03 -0.40
N HIS A 328 -3.96 -7.28 -1.71
CA HIS A 328 -2.81 -7.55 -2.55
C HIS A 328 -1.85 -6.34 -2.60
N GLN A 329 -2.37 -5.14 -2.84
CA GLN A 329 -1.58 -3.89 -2.79
C GLN A 329 -0.95 -3.66 -1.42
N ARG A 330 -1.64 -4.00 -0.33
CA ARG A 330 -1.05 -3.95 1.02
C ARG A 330 0.12 -4.94 1.18
N ASN A 331 -0.03 -6.16 0.68
CA ASN A 331 1.04 -7.15 0.72
C ASN A 331 2.25 -6.71 -0.13
N LEU A 332 2.01 -6.08 -1.28
CA LEU A 332 3.07 -5.46 -2.09
C LEU A 332 3.83 -4.40 -1.31
N VAL A 333 3.12 -3.49 -0.61
CA VAL A 333 3.74 -2.45 0.24
C VAL A 333 4.60 -3.07 1.34
N LEU A 334 4.08 -4.07 2.07
CA LEU A 334 4.86 -4.76 3.10
C LEU A 334 6.11 -5.43 2.52
N TYR A 335 5.93 -6.21 1.44
CA TYR A 335 7.02 -6.86 0.74
C TYR A 335 8.08 -5.85 0.28
N TYR A 336 7.66 -4.73 -0.31
CA TYR A 336 8.56 -3.66 -0.76
C TYR A 336 9.39 -3.10 0.41
N HIS A 337 8.78 -2.91 1.58
CA HIS A 337 9.44 -2.36 2.78
C HIS A 337 10.28 -3.37 3.58
N GLY A 338 10.49 -4.59 3.10
CA GLY A 338 11.28 -5.59 3.83
C GLY A 338 10.57 -6.15 5.05
N ILE A 339 9.33 -5.71 5.27
CA ILE A 339 8.43 -6.32 6.21
C ILE A 339 7.88 -7.50 5.44
N THR A 340 8.61 -8.62 5.50
CA THR A 340 8.16 -9.87 4.88
C THR A 340 6.68 -9.98 5.18
N PRO A 341 5.80 -10.14 4.18
CA PRO A 341 4.44 -10.45 4.45
C PRO A 341 4.54 -11.73 5.25
N PHE A 342 4.40 -11.61 6.57
CA PHE A 342 3.85 -12.66 7.37
C PHE A 342 2.74 -13.21 6.48
N TYR A 343 2.87 -14.48 6.10
CA TYR A 343 1.85 -15.32 5.46
C TYR A 343 0.59 -15.37 6.36
N ARG A 344 0.11 -14.23 6.83
CA ARG A 344 -0.66 -14.06 8.05
C ARG A 344 -1.67 -12.94 7.98
N PHE A 345 -1.69 -12.06 6.97
CA PHE A 345 -2.79 -11.08 6.87
C PHE A 345 -3.39 -10.87 5.48
N THR A 346 -3.70 -11.98 4.81
CA THR A 346 -5.04 -12.20 4.21
C THR A 346 -5.67 -13.50 4.73
N LEU A 347 -5.37 -13.80 5.99
CA LEU A 347 -5.97 -14.87 6.76
C LEU A 347 -6.62 -14.19 7.95
N GLY A 348 -7.89 -13.85 7.78
CA GLY A 348 -8.68 -13.22 8.83
C GLY A 348 -8.49 -13.98 10.14
N LYS A 349 -8.37 -13.22 11.24
CA LYS A 349 -8.33 -13.69 12.63
C LYS A 349 -8.89 -15.11 12.77
N ASN A 350 -7.98 -16.10 12.82
CA ASN A 350 -8.15 -17.50 13.30
C ASN A 350 -7.83 -18.70 12.38
N THR A 351 -7.26 -18.59 11.16
CA THR A 351 -7.37 -19.79 10.27
C THR A 351 -6.17 -20.33 9.48
N LEU A 352 -4.98 -19.71 9.44
CA LEU A 352 -3.77 -20.46 9.03
C LEU A 352 -2.70 -20.36 10.12
N ASP A 353 -2.91 -21.18 11.15
CA ASP A 353 -1.90 -21.65 12.08
C ASP A 353 -0.65 -22.19 11.36
N GLU A 354 0.51 -22.09 11.99
CA GLU A 354 1.81 -22.58 11.50
C GLU A 354 1.74 -24.05 11.05
N LYS A 355 0.89 -24.83 11.72
CA LYS A 355 0.56 -26.22 11.39
C LYS A 355 0.02 -26.42 9.97
N PHE A 356 -0.71 -25.46 9.43
CA PHE A 356 -1.27 -25.57 8.10
C PHE A 356 -0.23 -25.28 7.01
N LEU A 357 0.70 -24.37 7.26
CA LEU A 357 1.84 -24.14 6.37
C LEU A 357 2.79 -25.34 6.38
N GLN A 358 3.06 -25.91 7.55
CA GLN A 358 3.83 -27.15 7.70
C GLN A 358 3.14 -28.34 7.02
N LEU A 359 1.81 -28.41 7.07
CA LEU A 359 1.04 -29.43 6.36
C LEU A 359 1.15 -29.23 4.84
N LEU A 360 0.98 -28.00 4.35
CA LEU A 360 1.08 -27.71 2.92
C LEU A 360 2.48 -28.03 2.39
N ASP A 361 3.55 -27.66 3.11
CA ASP A 361 4.93 -28.00 2.78
C ASP A 361 5.16 -29.52 2.74
N ARG A 362 4.67 -30.25 3.75
CA ARG A 362 4.75 -31.72 3.77
C ARG A 362 4.03 -32.37 2.59
N LEU A 363 2.86 -31.85 2.23
CA LEU A 363 2.07 -32.35 1.10
C LEU A 363 2.71 -32.00 -0.25
N LEU A 364 3.34 -30.83 -0.36
CA LEU A 364 4.12 -30.44 -1.54
C LEU A 364 5.30 -31.38 -1.78
N GLN A 365 5.99 -31.78 -0.70
CA GLN A 365 7.09 -32.74 -0.79
C GLN A 365 6.60 -34.15 -1.16
N LYS A 366 5.41 -34.53 -0.71
CA LYS A 366 4.85 -35.88 -0.90
C LYS A 366 4.09 -36.05 -2.21
N TYR A 367 3.47 -34.99 -2.73
CA TYR A 367 2.58 -35.01 -3.90
C TYR A 367 2.84 -33.83 -4.87
N PRO A 368 4.07 -33.66 -5.39
CA PRO A 368 4.43 -32.49 -6.21
C PRO A 368 3.69 -32.41 -7.55
N GLU A 369 3.29 -33.53 -8.14
CA GLU A 369 2.53 -33.64 -9.39
C GLU A 369 1.10 -33.12 -9.29
N LEU A 370 0.45 -33.31 -8.14
CA LEU A 370 -0.90 -32.80 -7.87
C LEU A 370 -0.94 -31.27 -7.88
N MET A 371 0.10 -30.65 -7.33
CA MET A 371 0.21 -29.20 -7.25
C MET A 371 0.59 -28.55 -8.58
N ARG A 372 1.20 -29.29 -9.52
CA ARG A 372 1.40 -28.82 -10.90
C ARG A 372 0.11 -28.84 -11.72
N GLY A 373 -0.79 -29.78 -11.44
CA GLY A 373 -2.10 -29.89 -12.09
C GLY A 373 -3.14 -28.89 -11.58
N LEU A 374 -2.91 -28.34 -10.38
CA LEU A 374 -3.67 -27.23 -9.82
C LEU A 374 -3.05 -25.92 -10.33
N GLU A 375 -3.83 -25.07 -11.02
CA GLU A 375 -3.35 -23.75 -11.45
C GLU A 375 -3.06 -22.86 -10.23
N MET A 376 -1.85 -22.95 -9.68
CA MET A 376 -1.44 -22.22 -8.47
C MET A 376 -1.61 -20.71 -8.59
N ARG A 377 -1.43 -20.17 -9.80
CA ARG A 377 -1.68 -18.75 -10.12
C ARG A 377 -3.14 -18.35 -9.89
N LYS A 378 -4.09 -19.25 -10.17
CA LYS A 378 -5.52 -19.02 -9.95
C LYS A 378 -5.87 -19.15 -8.47
N LEU A 379 -5.28 -20.14 -7.80
CA LEU A 379 -5.48 -20.41 -6.38
C LEU A 379 -4.90 -19.35 -5.44
N LEU A 380 -3.75 -18.75 -5.76
CA LEU A 380 -3.16 -17.63 -5.01
C LEU A 380 -3.97 -16.33 -5.16
N ASN A 381 -4.81 -16.25 -6.19
CA ASN A 381 -5.79 -15.19 -6.39
C ASN A 381 -7.17 -15.51 -5.76
N GLU A 382 -7.36 -16.75 -5.29
CA GLU A 382 -8.56 -17.20 -4.59
C GLU A 382 -8.34 -17.27 -3.07
N HIS A 383 -9.42 -17.48 -2.32
CA HIS A 383 -9.32 -17.58 -0.87
C HIS A 383 -8.51 -18.82 -0.43
N PRO A 384 -7.68 -18.74 0.62
CA PRO A 384 -6.79 -19.84 1.04
C PRO A 384 -7.45 -21.21 1.31
N TYR A 385 -8.77 -21.25 1.58
CA TYR A 385 -9.49 -22.53 1.68
C TYR A 385 -9.58 -23.29 0.36
N SER A 386 -9.50 -22.61 -0.79
CA SER A 386 -9.64 -23.22 -2.12
C SER A 386 -8.48 -24.17 -2.41
N VAL A 387 -7.26 -23.79 -2.02
CA VAL A 387 -6.04 -24.62 -2.14
C VAL A 387 -6.24 -25.93 -1.38
N PHE A 388 -6.58 -25.86 -0.10
CA PHE A 388 -6.77 -27.05 0.73
C PHE A 388 -7.99 -27.87 0.30
N TYR A 389 -9.04 -27.24 -0.23
CA TYR A 389 -10.23 -27.92 -0.72
C TYR A 389 -9.94 -28.74 -1.97
N GLN A 390 -9.28 -28.13 -2.96
CA GLN A 390 -8.94 -28.79 -4.21
C GLN A 390 -7.91 -29.90 -3.98
N LEU A 391 -6.87 -29.63 -3.19
CA LEU A 391 -5.87 -30.63 -2.83
C LEU A 391 -6.48 -31.80 -2.05
N GLY A 392 -7.37 -31.52 -1.08
CA GLY A 392 -8.07 -32.57 -0.33
C GLY A 392 -8.99 -33.43 -1.20
N SER A 393 -9.65 -32.83 -2.20
CA SER A 393 -10.51 -33.53 -3.14
C SER A 393 -9.72 -34.45 -4.06
N GLU A 394 -8.56 -34.02 -4.56
CA GLU A 394 -7.70 -34.86 -5.40
C GLU A 394 -7.01 -35.97 -4.63
N LEU A 395 -6.52 -35.69 -3.42
CA LEU A 395 -5.97 -36.72 -2.53
C LEU A 395 -7.01 -37.81 -2.21
N LEU A 396 -8.29 -37.43 -2.08
CA LEU A 396 -9.37 -38.38 -1.86
C LEU A 396 -9.61 -39.29 -3.07
N LYS A 397 -9.61 -38.73 -4.30
CA LYS A 397 -9.72 -39.53 -5.54
C LYS A 397 -8.57 -40.52 -5.68
N GLN A 398 -7.39 -40.17 -5.20
CA GLN A 398 -6.20 -41.03 -5.19
C GLN A 398 -6.17 -42.02 -4.01
N GLY A 399 -7.18 -42.04 -3.14
CA GLY A 399 -7.26 -42.96 -2.00
C GLY A 399 -6.45 -42.55 -0.75
N ASN A 400 -5.82 -41.36 -0.75
CA ASN A 400 -5.04 -40.83 0.38
C ASN A 400 -5.95 -40.21 1.45
N LYS A 401 -6.76 -41.04 2.11
CA LYS A 401 -7.86 -40.59 2.98
C LYS A 401 -7.43 -39.77 4.19
N GLN A 402 -6.26 -40.04 4.79
CA GLN A 402 -5.80 -39.34 5.99
C GLN A 402 -5.37 -37.89 5.68
N GLU A 403 -4.57 -37.71 4.65
CA GLU A 403 -4.12 -36.40 4.17
C GLU A 403 -5.28 -35.61 3.55
N ALA A 404 -6.19 -36.28 2.82
CA ALA A 404 -7.41 -35.67 2.33
C ALA A 404 -8.27 -35.09 3.47
N ARG A 405 -8.45 -35.85 4.56
CA ARG A 405 -9.17 -35.38 5.76
C ARG A 405 -8.50 -34.17 6.40
N GLN A 406 -7.16 -34.17 6.48
CA GLN A 406 -6.42 -33.02 6.99
C GLN A 406 -6.66 -31.80 6.11
N CYS A 407 -6.46 -31.90 4.80
CA CYS A 407 -6.73 -30.83 3.83
C CYS A 407 -8.15 -30.28 3.92
N LEU A 408 -9.17 -31.15 3.90
CA LEU A 408 -10.57 -30.73 3.97
C LEU A 408 -10.92 -30.09 5.32
N HIS A 409 -10.26 -30.52 6.40
CA HIS A 409 -10.36 -29.83 7.69
C HIS A 409 -9.79 -28.41 7.62
N CYS A 410 -8.61 -28.22 7.01
CA CYS A 410 -8.01 -26.91 6.78
C CYS A 410 -8.94 -26.02 5.95
N ALA A 411 -9.46 -26.54 4.84
CA ALA A 411 -10.40 -25.85 3.98
C ALA A 411 -11.65 -25.41 4.76
N ARG A 412 -12.22 -26.28 5.59
CA ARG A 412 -13.38 -25.96 6.43
C ARG A 412 -13.10 -24.87 7.45
N VAL A 413 -11.92 -24.91 8.08
CA VAL A 413 -11.48 -23.91 9.04
C VAL A 413 -11.39 -22.55 8.35
N LEU A 414 -10.82 -22.53 7.14
CA LEU A 414 -10.57 -21.34 6.33
C LEU A 414 -11.78 -20.77 5.56
N ALA A 415 -12.81 -21.58 5.33
CA ALA A 415 -13.95 -21.21 4.49
C ALA A 415 -14.92 -20.21 5.18
N PRO A 416 -15.55 -19.29 4.42
CA PRO A 416 -16.71 -18.49 4.86
C PRO A 416 -17.85 -19.35 5.41
N LYS A 417 -18.70 -18.80 6.28
CA LYS A 417 -19.77 -19.54 6.98
C LYS A 417 -20.69 -20.29 6.01
N GLU A 418 -20.94 -19.71 4.84
CA GLU A 418 -21.81 -20.18 3.78
C GLU A 418 -21.25 -21.45 3.09
N ILE A 419 -19.92 -21.58 3.01
CA ILE A 419 -19.22 -22.69 2.35
C ILE A 419 -18.97 -23.86 3.32
N LYS A 420 -19.01 -23.62 4.63
CA LYS A 420 -18.81 -24.67 5.66
C LYS A 420 -19.85 -25.79 5.59
N VAL A 421 -21.05 -25.53 5.06
CA VAL A 421 -22.13 -26.52 4.91
C VAL A 421 -21.78 -27.55 3.82
N LEU A 422 -21.26 -27.10 2.68
CA LEU A 422 -20.78 -27.95 1.59
C LEU A 422 -19.61 -28.84 2.01
N ILE A 423 -18.66 -28.28 2.77
CA ILE A 423 -17.52 -29.04 3.29
C ILE A 423 -17.95 -30.06 4.36
N LYS A 424 -18.96 -29.75 5.18
CA LYS A 424 -19.54 -30.71 6.13
C LYS A 424 -20.18 -31.93 5.44
N LEU A 425 -20.88 -31.72 4.33
CA LEU A 425 -21.51 -32.80 3.54
C LEU A 425 -20.47 -33.77 2.94
N LEU A 426 -19.35 -33.24 2.46
CA LEU A 426 -18.21 -34.06 2.00
C LEU A 426 -17.53 -34.78 3.15
N TRP A 427 -17.48 -34.16 4.33
CA TRP A 427 -16.88 -34.77 5.52
C TRP A 427 -17.68 -35.97 6.04
N SER A 428 -19.01 -35.93 5.98
CA SER A 428 -19.87 -37.08 6.30
C SER A 428 -19.68 -38.27 5.36
N TYR A 429 -19.18 -38.04 4.14
CA TYR A 429 -18.86 -39.10 3.18
C TYR A 429 -17.56 -39.86 3.51
N LEU A 430 -16.74 -39.32 4.42
CA LEU A 430 -15.45 -39.86 4.76
C LEU A 430 -15.47 -40.86 5.92
N GLY A 431 -16.57 -40.98 6.67
CA GLY A 431 -16.66 -41.79 7.89
C GLY A 431 -16.05 -41.06 9.08
#